data_AF-A0A1N6D6F7-F1
#
_entry.id   AF-A0A1N6D6F7-F1
#
_cell.length_a   1.000
_cell.length_b   1.000
_cell.length_c   1.000
_cell.angle_alpha   90.00
_cell.angle_beta   90.00
_cell.angle_gamma   90.00
#
_symmetry.space_group_name_H-M   'P 1'
#
loop_
_entity.id
_entity.type
_entity.pdbx_description
1 polymer ?
#
loop_
_entity_poly.entity_id
_entity_poly.type
_entity_poly.pdbx_seq_one_letter_code
_entity_poly.pdbx_strand_id
1 'polypeptide(L)'
;MSFSQQRNKIEKQIAKVNSVQEYQKEYLSAPIVNWLEELAGRYIYHLYNNLYGQETQKNLKAFLDDFYGASEDHAKNCISIAVDVEHLYGSKVKDWTLSSLPAFDNFLLKLINVVLGEKIMKSKKDVYEADTYLHLIRKGEIYQTIGQAFQSIYQMRNSFLHVQVEDENGVRRQIRWNNKKYANAKELIVFQYRTAFRVLDQLIN
;
A
#
# COMPACT_ATOMS: atom_id res chain seq x y z
N MET A 1 20.40 12.01 27.26
CA MET A 1 19.39 13.09 27.16
C MET A 1 18.02 12.48 27.39
N SER A 2 17.17 13.08 28.21
CA SER A 2 15.82 12.54 28.46
C SER A 2 14.89 12.81 27.26
N PHE A 3 13.86 11.98 27.09
CA PHE A 3 12.85 12.15 26.03
C PHE A 3 12.24 13.55 26.01
N SER A 4 12.02 14.14 27.19
CA SER A 4 11.48 15.49 27.33
C SER A 4 12.44 16.56 26.79
N GLN A 5 13.75 16.36 26.93
CA GLN A 5 14.77 17.28 26.39
C GLN A 5 14.87 17.18 24.86
N GLN A 6 14.75 15.97 24.30
CA GLN A 6 14.70 15.77 22.85
C GLN A 6 13.44 16.37 22.24
N ARG A 7 12.27 16.16 22.87
CA ARG A 7 10.99 16.72 22.43
C ARG A 7 11.00 18.25 22.43
N ASN A 8 11.49 18.88 23.51
CA ASN A 8 11.63 20.34 23.58
C ASN A 8 12.59 20.90 22.53
N LYS A 9 13.63 20.14 22.15
CA LYS A 9 14.56 20.54 21.10
C LYS A 9 13.90 20.50 19.71
N ILE A 10 13.10 19.47 19.45
CA ILE A 10 12.33 19.30 18.21
C ILE A 10 11.21 20.34 18.12
N GLU A 11 10.44 20.56 19.18
CA GLU A 11 9.36 21.56 19.22
C GLU A 11 9.91 23.00 19.01
N LYS A 12 11.07 23.32 19.57
CA LYS A 12 11.77 24.60 19.30
C LYS A 12 12.31 24.73 17.88
N GLN A 13 12.63 23.62 17.21
CA GLN A 13 13.04 23.62 15.81
C GLN A 13 11.83 23.78 14.87
N ILE A 14 10.71 23.12 15.18
CA ILE A 14 9.46 23.22 14.41
C ILE A 14 8.84 24.62 14.51
N ALA A 15 8.94 25.28 15.67
CA ALA A 15 8.43 26.64 15.87
C ALA A 15 9.11 27.73 15.01
N LYS A 16 10.19 27.41 14.29
CA LYS A 16 10.88 28.34 13.37
C LYS A 16 10.35 28.29 11.93
N VAL A 17 9.46 27.35 11.63
CA VAL A 17 9.04 27.07 10.27
C VAL A 17 7.62 27.58 10.06
N ASN A 18 7.44 28.58 9.20
CA ASN A 18 6.17 29.32 9.08
C ASN A 18 5.15 28.63 8.17
N SER A 19 5.51 27.52 7.50
CA SER A 19 4.57 26.69 6.73
C SER A 19 5.05 25.25 6.55
N VAL A 20 4.11 24.33 6.29
CA VAL A 20 4.41 22.93 5.91
C VAL A 20 5.32 22.86 4.67
N GLN A 21 5.22 23.84 3.77
CA GLN A 21 6.05 23.94 2.57
C GLN A 21 7.50 24.33 2.89
N GLU A 22 7.73 25.26 3.83
CA GLU A 22 9.09 25.57 4.32
C GLU A 22 9.70 24.40 5.08
N TYR A 23 8.89 23.65 5.85
CA TYR A 23 9.37 22.46 6.58
C TYR A 23 9.88 21.37 5.61
N GLN A 24 9.13 21.14 4.54
CA GLN A 24 9.54 20.22 3.48
C GLN A 24 10.82 20.70 2.80
N LYS A 25 10.99 22.01 2.57
CA LYS A 25 12.17 22.58 1.91
C LYS A 25 13.43 22.61 2.80
N GLU A 26 13.26 22.75 4.11
CA GLU A 26 14.35 22.89 5.08
C GLU A 26 14.80 21.55 5.69
N TYR A 27 13.89 20.55 5.77
CA TYR A 27 14.16 19.26 6.43
C TYR A 27 14.10 18.02 5.53
N LEU A 28 13.52 18.10 4.33
CA LEU A 28 13.83 17.11 3.29
C LEU A 28 15.08 17.62 2.59
N SER A 29 16.17 16.86 2.67
CA SER A 29 17.38 17.23 1.95
C SER A 29 17.04 17.38 0.46
N ALA A 30 17.57 18.41 -0.23
CA ALA A 30 17.36 18.61 -1.67
C ALA A 30 17.46 17.32 -2.52
N PRO A 31 18.33 16.33 -2.18
CA PRO A 31 18.30 15.01 -2.80
C PRO A 31 16.97 14.25 -2.74
N ILE A 32 16.22 14.32 -1.63
CA ILE A 32 14.91 13.64 -1.49
C ILE A 32 13.87 14.31 -2.38
N VAL A 33 13.89 15.64 -2.48
CA VAL A 33 12.97 16.40 -3.34
C VAL A 33 13.27 16.10 -4.81
N ASN A 34 14.53 16.17 -5.22
CA ASN A 34 14.95 15.84 -6.59
C ASN A 34 14.61 14.39 -6.94
N TRP A 35 14.82 13.45 -6.01
CA TRP A 35 14.47 12.04 -6.21
C TRP A 35 12.96 11.81 -6.35
N LEU A 36 12.13 12.53 -5.59
CA LEU A 36 10.67 12.48 -5.74
C LEU A 36 10.19 13.07 -7.07
N GLU A 37 10.90 14.08 -7.59
CA GLU A 37 10.65 14.66 -8.92
C GLU A 37 11.10 13.70 -10.04
N GLU A 38 12.24 13.02 -9.88
CA GLU A 38 12.71 11.98 -10.81
C GLU A 38 11.76 10.77 -10.88
N LEU A 39 11.05 10.48 -9.79
CA LEU A 39 10.03 9.45 -9.72
C LEU A 39 8.65 9.86 -10.24
N ALA A 40 8.44 11.14 -10.57
CA ALA A 40 7.13 11.60 -11.02
C ALA A 40 6.70 10.85 -12.30
N GLY A 41 5.55 10.18 -12.23
CA GLY A 41 5.05 9.34 -13.32
C GLY A 41 5.75 7.97 -13.41
N ARG A 42 6.44 7.53 -12.35
CA ARG A 42 7.04 6.20 -12.17
C ARG A 42 6.88 5.64 -10.75
N TYR A 43 6.04 6.24 -9.90
CA TYR A 43 5.79 5.78 -8.54
C TYR A 43 5.29 4.34 -8.50
N ILE A 44 4.41 3.94 -9.42
CA ILE A 44 3.92 2.56 -9.49
C ILE A 44 5.03 1.58 -9.87
N TYR A 45 5.97 1.98 -10.74
CA TYR A 45 7.13 1.16 -11.08
C TYR A 45 8.04 0.97 -9.87
N HIS A 46 8.34 2.04 -9.14
CA HIS A 46 9.15 1.96 -7.92
C HIS A 46 8.49 1.04 -6.89
N LEU A 47 7.21 1.26 -6.59
CA LEU A 47 6.47 0.46 -5.63
C LEU A 47 6.40 -1.01 -6.03
N TYR A 48 6.11 -1.29 -7.31
CA TYR A 48 6.07 -2.64 -7.86
C TYR A 48 7.43 -3.33 -7.72
N ASN A 49 8.51 -2.69 -8.16
CA ASN A 49 9.86 -3.24 -8.10
C ASN A 49 10.33 -3.46 -6.65
N ASN A 50 10.03 -2.52 -5.75
CA ASN A 50 10.38 -2.61 -4.34
C ASN A 50 9.68 -3.78 -3.63
N LEU A 51 8.41 -4.01 -3.96
CA LEU A 51 7.66 -5.16 -3.47
C LEU A 51 8.16 -6.44 -4.13
N TYR A 52 8.30 -6.47 -5.45
CA TYR A 52 8.69 -7.63 -6.23
C TYR A 52 10.10 -8.14 -5.88
N GLY A 53 11.02 -7.22 -5.57
CA GLY A 53 12.41 -7.50 -5.22
C GLY A 53 13.36 -7.53 -6.42
N GLN A 54 12.87 -7.20 -7.62
CA GLN A 54 13.68 -7.04 -8.83
C GLN A 54 13.00 -6.03 -9.77
N GLU A 55 13.76 -5.53 -10.73
CA GLU A 55 13.24 -4.59 -11.73
C GLU A 55 12.36 -5.32 -12.75
N THR A 56 11.10 -4.89 -12.86
CA THR A 56 10.20 -5.40 -13.91
C THR A 56 10.63 -4.87 -15.28
N GLN A 57 10.67 -5.77 -16.25
CA GLN A 57 10.88 -5.41 -17.66
C GLN A 57 9.57 -5.09 -18.38
N LYS A 58 8.44 -5.14 -17.65
CA LYS A 58 7.10 -4.96 -18.20
C LYS A 58 6.72 -3.50 -18.35
N ASN A 59 5.97 -3.20 -19.41
CA ASN A 59 5.42 -1.87 -19.59
C ASN A 59 4.11 -1.70 -18.79
N LEU A 60 4.25 -1.46 -17.48
CA LEU A 60 3.10 -1.27 -16.57
C LEU A 60 2.17 -0.14 -17.03
N LYS A 61 2.71 0.91 -17.66
CA LYS A 61 1.91 2.00 -18.23
C LYS A 61 1.01 1.53 -19.36
N ALA A 62 1.56 0.77 -20.31
CA ALA A 62 0.77 0.20 -21.40
C ALA A 62 -0.24 -0.85 -20.89
N PHE A 63 0.15 -1.65 -19.89
CA PHE A 63 -0.74 -2.65 -19.30
C PHE A 63 -1.94 -2.00 -18.61
N LEU A 64 -1.71 -1.01 -17.74
CA LEU A 64 -2.77 -0.37 -16.97
C LEU A 64 -3.63 0.59 -17.81
N ASP A 65 -3.05 1.21 -18.83
CA ASP A 65 -3.76 2.11 -19.75
C ASP A 65 -4.49 3.22 -18.97
N ASP A 66 -5.81 3.34 -19.12
CA ASP A 66 -6.64 4.31 -18.38
C ASP A 66 -6.52 4.20 -16.85
N PHE A 67 -6.18 3.03 -16.31
CA PHE A 67 -6.02 2.84 -14.87
C PHE A 67 -4.66 3.33 -14.34
N TYR A 68 -3.72 3.66 -15.21
CA TYR A 68 -2.35 4.00 -14.81
C TYR A 68 -2.31 5.20 -13.86
N GLY A 69 -3.03 6.28 -14.18
CA GLY A 69 -3.03 7.50 -13.36
C GLY A 69 -3.54 7.25 -11.93
N ALA A 70 -4.63 6.50 -11.79
CA ALA A 70 -5.18 6.15 -10.47
C ALA A 70 -4.19 5.28 -9.66
N SER A 71 -3.59 4.27 -10.28
CA SER A 71 -2.57 3.44 -9.63
C SER A 71 -1.33 4.23 -9.23
N GLU A 72 -0.91 5.16 -10.08
CA GLU A 72 0.24 6.04 -9.87
C GLU A 72 0.03 6.98 -8.66
N ASP A 73 -1.16 7.56 -8.52
CA ASP A 73 -1.50 8.42 -7.38
C ASP A 73 -1.50 7.65 -6.06
N HIS A 74 -2.06 6.44 -6.05
CA HIS A 74 -2.02 5.57 -4.88
C HIS A 74 -0.58 5.13 -4.53
N ALA A 75 0.24 4.84 -5.55
CA ALA A 75 1.64 4.50 -5.34
C ALA A 75 2.45 5.68 -4.78
N LYS A 76 2.19 6.90 -5.25
CA LYS A 76 2.76 8.12 -4.69
C LYS A 76 2.44 8.27 -3.20
N ASN A 77 1.20 8.00 -2.81
CA ASN A 77 0.80 8.03 -1.41
C ASN A 77 1.58 6.99 -0.58
N CYS A 78 1.79 5.78 -1.11
CA CYS A 78 2.61 4.76 -0.45
C CYS A 78 4.05 5.25 -0.21
N ILE A 79 4.69 5.80 -1.24
CA ILE A 79 6.08 6.30 -1.19
C ILE A 79 6.22 7.47 -0.21
N SER A 80 5.21 8.34 -0.13
CA SER A 80 5.19 9.44 0.84
C SER A 80 5.17 8.97 2.30
N ILE A 81 4.61 7.79 2.56
CA ILE A 81 4.55 7.17 3.90
C ILE A 81 5.85 6.42 4.21
N ALA A 82 6.28 5.59 3.27
CA ALA A 82 7.53 4.84 3.31
C ALA A 82 8.05 4.64 1.89
N VAL A 83 9.23 5.21 1.63
CA VAL A 83 9.90 5.15 0.32
C VAL A 83 10.12 3.71 -0.13
N ASP A 84 10.54 2.85 0.80
CA ASP A 84 10.72 1.42 0.57
C ASP A 84 10.02 0.62 1.65
N VAL A 85 9.69 -0.63 1.36
CA VAL A 85 9.15 -1.58 2.34
C VAL A 85 10.10 -1.75 3.53
N GLU A 86 11.40 -1.58 3.36
CA GLU A 86 12.37 -1.61 4.47
C GLU A 86 12.09 -0.51 5.49
N HIS A 87 11.75 0.68 5.01
CA HIS A 87 11.39 1.86 5.79
C HIS A 87 9.95 1.84 6.35
N LEU A 88 9.20 0.77 6.09
CA LEU A 88 7.85 0.60 6.63
C LEU A 88 7.91 0.01 8.04
N TYR A 89 7.47 0.76 9.06
CA TYR A 89 7.47 0.30 10.45
C TYR A 89 6.39 0.97 11.30
N GLY A 90 5.99 0.31 12.39
CA GLY A 90 5.04 0.85 13.35
C GLY A 90 3.70 1.24 12.72
N SER A 91 3.16 2.38 13.12
CA SER A 91 1.85 2.85 12.64
C SER A 91 1.80 3.12 11.14
N LYS A 92 2.94 3.39 10.49
CA LYS A 92 3.01 3.61 9.03
C LYS A 92 2.49 2.43 8.23
N VAL A 93 2.61 1.20 8.76
CA VAL A 93 2.12 -0.02 8.10
C VAL A 93 0.64 0.11 7.74
N LYS A 94 -0.19 0.66 8.65
CA LYS A 94 -1.62 0.84 8.41
C LYS A 94 -1.89 1.76 7.22
N ASP A 95 -1.35 2.97 7.27
CA ASP A 95 -1.66 4.01 6.28
C ASP A 95 -1.09 3.64 4.90
N TRP A 96 0.07 2.99 4.90
CA TRP A 96 0.68 2.44 3.68
C TRP A 96 -0.22 1.35 3.08
N THR A 97 -0.72 0.39 3.88
CA THR A 97 -1.62 -0.67 3.39
C THR A 97 -2.95 -0.12 2.86
N LEU A 98 -3.47 0.95 3.45
CA LEU A 98 -4.67 1.63 2.97
C LEU A 98 -4.47 2.21 1.57
N SER A 99 -3.24 2.63 1.24
CA SER A 99 -2.90 3.19 -0.07
C SER A 99 -2.44 2.12 -1.06
N SER A 100 -1.79 1.05 -0.59
CA SER A 100 -1.17 0.05 -1.46
C SER A 100 -2.17 -0.86 -2.14
N LEU A 101 -3.30 -1.21 -1.49
CA LEU A 101 -4.31 -2.07 -2.11
C LEU A 101 -4.94 -1.42 -3.35
N PRO A 102 -5.48 -0.18 -3.27
CA PRO A 102 -6.00 0.51 -4.45
C PRO A 102 -4.96 0.72 -5.57
N ALA A 103 -3.68 0.87 -5.25
CA ALA A 103 -2.62 0.98 -6.25
C ALA A 103 -2.58 -0.26 -7.18
N PHE A 104 -2.88 -1.44 -6.62
CA PHE A 104 -2.78 -2.71 -7.33
C PHE A 104 -4.13 -3.36 -7.65
N ASP A 105 -5.25 -2.89 -7.09
CA ASP A 105 -6.58 -3.38 -7.46
C ASP A 105 -6.86 -3.19 -8.95
N ASN A 106 -6.40 -2.08 -9.52
CA ASN A 106 -6.48 -1.81 -10.95
C ASN A 106 -5.75 -2.85 -11.82
N PHE A 107 -4.66 -3.44 -11.32
CA PHE A 107 -3.99 -4.54 -12.02
C PHE A 107 -4.90 -5.75 -12.10
N LEU A 108 -5.59 -6.08 -11.00
CA LEU A 108 -6.49 -7.21 -10.94
C LEU A 108 -7.73 -6.98 -11.79
N LEU A 109 -8.28 -5.76 -11.77
CA LEU A 109 -9.39 -5.37 -12.63
C LEU A 109 -9.02 -5.49 -14.11
N LYS A 110 -7.83 -5.02 -14.51
CA LYS A 110 -7.34 -5.16 -15.89
C LYS A 110 -7.12 -6.63 -16.26
N LEU A 111 -6.51 -7.40 -15.37
CA LEU A 111 -6.30 -8.84 -15.56
C LEU A 111 -7.63 -9.56 -15.82
N ILE A 112 -8.64 -9.34 -14.97
CA ILE A 112 -9.93 -10.02 -15.10
C ILE A 112 -10.70 -9.53 -16.32
N ASN A 113 -10.88 -8.22 -16.48
CA ASN A 113 -11.78 -7.69 -17.50
C ASN A 113 -11.20 -7.73 -18.91
N VAL A 114 -9.88 -7.54 -19.04
CA VAL A 114 -9.22 -7.39 -20.35
C VAL A 114 -8.45 -8.65 -20.72
N VAL A 115 -7.59 -9.15 -19.84
CA VAL A 115 -6.74 -10.32 -20.18
C VAL A 115 -7.58 -11.60 -20.18
N LEU A 116 -8.44 -11.79 -19.18
CA LEU A 116 -9.31 -12.96 -19.08
C LEU A 116 -10.63 -12.78 -19.86
N GLY A 117 -11.01 -11.55 -20.19
CA GLY A 117 -12.29 -11.26 -20.85
C GLY A 117 -13.52 -11.59 -19.98
N GLU A 118 -13.34 -11.63 -18.66
CA GLU A 118 -14.37 -12.05 -17.70
C GLU A 118 -15.03 -10.85 -17.03
N LYS A 119 -16.22 -11.08 -16.45
CA LYS A 119 -16.89 -10.10 -15.59
C LYS A 119 -16.87 -10.60 -14.16
N ILE A 120 -16.49 -9.73 -13.24
CA ILE A 120 -16.50 -10.03 -11.81
C ILE A 120 -17.94 -10.25 -11.36
N MET A 121 -18.20 -11.42 -10.77
CA MET A 121 -19.49 -11.73 -10.17
C MET A 121 -19.71 -10.89 -8.91
N LYS A 122 -20.77 -10.10 -8.90
CA LYS A 122 -21.13 -9.27 -7.75
C LYS A 122 -21.70 -10.12 -6.63
N SER A 123 -21.22 -9.94 -5.40
CA SER A 123 -21.86 -10.56 -4.23
C SER A 123 -23.15 -9.83 -3.80
N LYS A 124 -23.29 -8.56 -4.18
CA LYS A 124 -24.44 -7.69 -3.87
C LYS A 124 -24.78 -6.82 -5.10
N LYS A 125 -25.47 -5.69 -4.88
CA LYS A 125 -25.89 -4.74 -5.93
C LYS A 125 -24.70 -4.18 -6.73
N ASP A 126 -23.59 -3.92 -6.04
CA ASP A 126 -22.36 -3.34 -6.59
C ASP A 126 -21.20 -4.34 -6.50
N VAL A 127 -20.15 -4.13 -7.32
CA VAL A 127 -18.90 -4.90 -7.22
C VAL A 127 -18.11 -4.35 -6.05
N TYR A 128 -17.78 -5.21 -5.08
CA TYR A 128 -16.88 -4.84 -3.99
C TYR A 128 -15.46 -5.27 -4.31
N GLU A 129 -14.48 -4.61 -3.71
CA GLU A 129 -13.06 -4.97 -3.80
C GLU A 129 -12.82 -6.47 -3.53
N ALA A 130 -13.45 -7.01 -2.47
CA ALA A 130 -13.38 -8.42 -2.13
C ALA A 130 -13.95 -9.37 -3.20
N ASP A 131 -14.90 -8.92 -4.02
CA ASP A 131 -15.44 -9.73 -5.12
C ASP A 131 -14.37 -10.00 -6.17
N THR A 132 -13.49 -9.03 -6.43
CA THR A 132 -12.33 -9.16 -7.33
C THR A 132 -11.40 -10.28 -6.88
N TYR A 133 -11.08 -10.33 -5.58
CA TYR A 133 -10.17 -11.34 -5.04
C TYR A 133 -10.82 -12.72 -5.02
N LEU A 134 -12.09 -12.80 -4.60
CA LEU A 134 -12.85 -14.04 -4.60
C LEU A 134 -13.04 -14.60 -6.00
N HIS A 135 -13.18 -13.74 -7.01
CA HIS A 135 -13.24 -14.16 -8.41
C HIS A 135 -11.97 -14.90 -8.82
N LEU A 136 -10.79 -14.32 -8.56
CA LEU A 136 -9.50 -14.95 -8.85
C LEU A 136 -9.29 -16.25 -8.05
N ILE A 137 -9.73 -16.29 -6.78
CA ILE A 137 -9.69 -17.51 -5.95
C ILE A 137 -10.53 -18.63 -6.58
N ARG A 138 -11.76 -18.32 -7.01
CA ARG A 138 -12.68 -19.30 -7.62
C ARG A 138 -12.20 -19.77 -8.98
N LYS A 139 -11.50 -18.91 -9.72
CA LYS A 139 -10.91 -19.26 -11.01
C LYS A 139 -9.87 -20.39 -10.89
N GLY A 140 -9.19 -20.49 -9.75
CA GLY A 140 -8.22 -21.55 -9.48
C GLY A 140 -6.86 -21.31 -10.13
N GLU A 141 -6.05 -22.37 -10.16
CA GLU A 141 -4.72 -22.39 -10.78
C GLU A 141 -3.81 -21.25 -10.27
N ILE A 142 -3.07 -20.62 -11.18
CA ILE A 142 -2.14 -19.54 -10.87
C ILE A 142 -2.87 -18.27 -10.38
N TYR A 143 -4.12 -18.06 -10.79
CA TYR A 143 -4.93 -16.91 -10.39
C TYR A 143 -5.35 -16.98 -8.93
N GLN A 144 -5.57 -18.19 -8.41
CA GLN A 144 -5.90 -18.39 -7.01
C GLN A 144 -4.81 -17.84 -6.09
N THR A 145 -3.54 -17.99 -6.46
CA THR A 145 -2.41 -17.44 -5.70
C THR A 145 -2.50 -15.91 -5.60
N ILE A 146 -2.82 -15.22 -6.69
CA ILE A 146 -3.02 -13.76 -6.68
C ILE A 146 -4.21 -13.40 -5.78
N GLY A 147 -5.36 -14.06 -5.98
CA GLY A 147 -6.56 -13.77 -5.22
C GLY A 147 -6.39 -14.00 -3.72
N GLN A 148 -5.76 -15.09 -3.30
CA GLN A 148 -5.49 -15.40 -1.89
C GLN A 148 -4.54 -14.38 -1.24
N ALA A 149 -3.52 -13.94 -1.98
CA ALA A 149 -2.58 -12.96 -1.50
C ALA A 149 -3.25 -11.61 -1.22
N PHE A 150 -4.01 -11.08 -2.19
CA PHE A 150 -4.75 -9.83 -2.02
C PHE A 150 -5.85 -9.93 -0.97
N GLN A 151 -6.58 -11.05 -0.91
CA GLN A 151 -7.55 -11.30 0.15
C GLN A 151 -6.92 -11.28 1.55
N SER A 152 -5.70 -11.82 1.69
CA SER A 152 -4.97 -11.82 2.97
C SER A 152 -4.57 -10.40 3.38
N ILE A 153 -4.09 -9.59 2.43
CA ILE A 153 -3.73 -8.18 2.67
C ILE A 153 -4.98 -7.38 3.04
N TYR A 154 -6.10 -7.59 2.34
CA TYR A 154 -7.40 -6.97 2.62
C TYR A 154 -7.91 -7.29 4.03
N GLN A 155 -7.81 -8.57 4.45
CA GLN A 155 -8.17 -8.96 5.81
C GLN A 155 -7.27 -8.28 6.85
N MET A 156 -5.96 -8.18 6.57
CA MET A 156 -5.04 -7.46 7.43
C MET A 156 -5.39 -5.96 7.51
N ARG A 157 -5.73 -5.33 6.39
CA ARG A 157 -6.21 -3.94 6.35
C ARG A 157 -7.42 -3.74 7.25
N ASN A 158 -8.43 -4.60 7.13
CA ASN A 158 -9.64 -4.52 7.94
C ASN A 158 -9.32 -4.66 9.43
N SER A 159 -8.33 -5.48 9.78
CA SER A 159 -7.88 -5.61 11.16
C SER A 159 -7.24 -4.33 11.71
N PHE A 160 -6.74 -3.41 10.87
CA PHE A 160 -6.28 -2.09 11.31
C PHE A 160 -7.42 -1.08 11.53
N LEU A 161 -8.55 -1.26 10.83
CA LEU A 161 -9.69 -0.35 10.85
C LEU A 161 -10.68 -0.71 11.97
N HIS A 162 -10.86 -1.99 12.26
CA HIS A 162 -11.82 -2.50 13.25
C HIS A 162 -11.18 -2.79 14.61
N VAL A 163 -10.25 -1.95 15.05
CA VAL A 163 -9.60 -2.11 16.36
C VAL A 163 -10.41 -1.44 17.46
N GLN A 164 -11.70 -1.75 17.55
CA GLN A 164 -12.55 -1.27 18.65
C GLN A 164 -12.83 -2.44 19.58
N VAL A 165 -12.52 -2.26 20.87
CA VAL A 165 -12.93 -3.20 21.92
C VAL A 165 -13.89 -2.47 22.84
N GLU A 166 -15.00 -3.15 23.15
CA GLU A 166 -16.00 -2.68 24.09
C GLU A 166 -15.46 -2.95 25.50
N ASP A 167 -15.33 -1.89 26.31
CA ASP A 167 -14.97 -2.06 27.73
C ASP A 167 -16.14 -2.63 28.53
N GLU A 168 -15.89 -3.00 29.80
CA GLU A 168 -16.91 -3.57 30.70
C GLU A 168 -18.14 -2.66 30.89
N ASN A 169 -18.07 -1.39 30.48
CA ASN A 169 -19.15 -0.41 30.53
C ASN A 169 -19.82 -0.16 29.17
N GLY A 170 -19.53 -0.98 28.15
CA GLY A 170 -20.12 -0.81 26.81
C GLY A 170 -19.44 0.26 25.94
N VAL A 171 -18.34 0.86 26.39
CA VAL A 171 -17.66 1.94 25.65
C VAL A 171 -16.64 1.36 24.69
N ARG A 172 -16.82 1.63 23.39
CA ARG A 172 -15.87 1.23 22.35
C ARG A 172 -14.61 2.08 22.40
N ARG A 173 -13.47 1.45 22.68
CA ARG A 173 -12.14 2.09 22.67
C ARG A 173 -11.28 1.55 21.55
N GLN A 174 -10.56 2.46 20.89
CA GLN A 174 -9.60 2.06 19.87
C GLN A 174 -8.34 1.49 20.53
N ILE A 175 -8.03 0.20 20.31
CA ILE A 175 -6.79 -0.39 20.83
C ILE A 175 -5.63 0.01 19.91
N ARG A 176 -4.56 0.54 20.50
CA ARG A 176 -3.32 0.78 19.77
C ARG A 176 -2.55 -0.52 19.62
N TRP A 177 -2.16 -0.86 18.40
CA TRP A 177 -1.30 -2.00 18.15
C TRP A 177 0.11 -1.74 18.68
N ASN A 178 0.75 -2.77 19.23
CA ASN A 178 2.15 -2.72 19.60
C ASN A 178 3.07 -2.91 18.38
N ASN A 179 4.35 -2.57 18.53
CA ASN A 179 5.33 -2.63 17.43
C ASN A 179 5.49 -4.04 16.86
N LYS A 180 5.43 -5.08 17.69
CA LYS A 180 5.53 -6.49 17.25
C LYS A 180 4.38 -6.85 16.31
N LYS A 181 3.15 -6.42 16.63
CA LYS A 181 1.98 -6.68 15.80
C LYS A 181 2.07 -5.97 14.46
N TYR A 182 2.57 -4.73 14.43
CA TYR A 182 2.87 -4.02 13.18
C TYR A 182 3.98 -4.68 12.36
N ALA A 183 5.04 -5.18 12.99
CA ALA A 183 6.11 -5.89 12.30
C ALA A 183 5.60 -7.18 11.64
N ASN A 184 4.84 -8.00 12.38
CA ASN A 184 4.24 -9.22 11.82
C ASN A 184 3.28 -8.90 10.66
N ALA A 185 2.50 -7.83 10.77
CA ALA A 185 1.59 -7.42 9.70
C ALA A 185 2.36 -6.98 8.45
N LYS A 186 3.40 -6.17 8.62
CA LYS A 186 4.30 -5.78 7.53
C LYS A 186 4.87 -7.01 6.81
N GLU A 187 5.42 -7.96 7.56
CA GLU A 187 6.01 -9.18 6.99
C GLU A 187 4.99 -9.96 6.16
N LEU A 188 3.78 -10.16 6.71
CA LEU A 188 2.69 -10.80 5.98
C LEU A 188 2.35 -10.04 4.70
N ILE A 189 2.13 -8.73 4.80
CA ILE A 189 1.69 -7.89 3.66
C ILE A 189 2.74 -7.92 2.54
N VAL A 190 4.01 -7.71 2.88
CA VAL A 190 5.11 -7.72 1.90
C VAL A 190 5.27 -9.11 1.27
N PHE A 191 5.17 -10.17 2.08
CA PHE A 191 5.22 -11.55 1.58
C PHE A 191 4.08 -11.85 0.60
N GLN A 192 2.86 -11.40 0.90
CA GLN A 192 1.71 -11.63 0.03
C GLN A 192 1.82 -10.83 -1.28
N TYR A 193 2.24 -9.56 -1.23
CA TYR A 193 2.51 -8.79 -2.46
C TYR A 193 3.58 -9.46 -3.32
N ARG A 194 4.71 -9.89 -2.73
CA ARG A 194 5.77 -10.64 -3.44
C ARG A 194 5.23 -11.88 -4.14
N THR A 195 4.41 -12.64 -3.43
CA THR A 195 3.80 -13.86 -3.94
C THR A 195 2.90 -13.56 -5.13
N ALA A 196 2.03 -12.56 -5.02
CA ALA A 196 1.16 -12.14 -6.11
C ALA A 196 1.96 -11.60 -7.31
N PHE A 197 2.99 -10.80 -7.09
CA PHE A 197 3.73 -10.13 -8.17
C PHE A 197 4.59 -11.09 -8.98
N ARG A 198 5.13 -12.14 -8.36
CA ARG A 198 5.78 -13.24 -9.10
C ARG A 198 4.87 -13.88 -10.12
N VAL A 199 3.58 -13.99 -9.81
CA VAL A 199 2.59 -14.52 -10.73
C VAL A 199 2.14 -13.46 -11.72
N LEU A 200 1.80 -12.25 -11.27
CA LEU A 200 1.33 -11.17 -12.14
C LEU A 200 2.36 -10.82 -13.22
N ASP A 201 3.65 -10.80 -12.90
CA ASP A 201 4.71 -10.51 -13.86
C ASP A 201 4.75 -11.53 -15.02
N GLN A 202 4.32 -12.77 -14.79
CA GLN A 202 4.20 -13.79 -15.84
C GLN A 202 2.97 -13.59 -16.73
N LEU A 203 1.95 -12.86 -16.25
CA LEU A 203 0.67 -12.66 -16.91
C LEU A 203 0.57 -11.29 -17.61
N ILE A 204 1.39 -10.32 -17.20
CA ILE A 204 1.50 -9.00 -17.83
C ILE A 204 2.45 -9.11 -19.03
N ASN A 205 2.02 -8.69 -20.20
CA ASN A 205 2.85 -8.59 -21.41
C ASN A 205 3.17 -7.12 -21.72
#